data_AF-A0A1A9VQJ4-F1
#
_entry.id   AF-A0A1A9VQJ4-F1
#
_cell.length_a   1.000
_cell.length_b   1.000
_cell.length_c   1.000
_cell.angle_alpha   90.00
_cell.angle_beta   90.00
_cell.angle_gamma   90.00
#
_symmetry.space_group_name_H-M   'P 1'
#
loop_
_entity.id
_entity.type
_entity.pdbx_description
1 polymer ?
#
loop_
_entity_poly.entity_id
_entity_poly.type
_entity_poly.pdbx_seq_one_letter_code
_entity_poly.pdbx_strand_id
1 'polypeptide(L)'
;MNGPAVFIKVWCYDVIRSTYGLSLSVSQLDVLWALIVAIFLVGGMCGSLLAAWCCNKFGRKSTLLLSKFLLMTSGCLLFLCRYSGLVSLLLLGRFMGGVAAALITTAHPMYLLELSPADRKGSVGVYTALGVAIGICVSQVIGLKQLFGNAELWHYALSFYMIFVLVSLPSYRWFAESPEWLLKHKPQDCLAARKALKDLHGSQSISVIYEEKPQLAASEPTDSKELSLLAVLRNRKFLLPLVLVLTLQACQQLCGINVNLYNWLPILCIVLVALFIISFQLGLSPIPYFIGSELFEDSARPVAMSLGSFASWSCNFMIAMFFPLLENAWGSFAFLPCCAVCIYSLILSWRYLPETRPSNNENMLTLKP
;
A
#
# COMPACT_ATOMS: atom_id res chain seq x y z
N MET A 1 12.07 22.32 11.25
CA MET A 1 12.13 22.52 9.78
C MET A 1 12.57 21.23 9.11
N ASN A 2 11.63 20.65 8.35
CA ASN A 2 11.70 19.36 7.65
C ASN A 2 13.04 19.11 6.97
N GLY A 3 13.50 17.85 6.99
CA GLY A 3 14.83 17.39 6.52
C GLY A 3 15.23 17.83 5.10
N PRO A 4 15.34 16.94 4.11
CA PRO A 4 15.82 17.31 2.77
C PRO A 4 14.87 18.24 1.98
N ALA A 5 13.63 18.43 2.44
CA ALA A 5 12.60 19.20 1.73
C ALA A 5 13.01 20.65 1.40
N VAL A 6 13.65 21.33 2.35
CA VAL A 6 14.13 22.71 2.14
C VAL A 6 15.17 22.75 1.02
N PHE A 7 16.10 21.79 1.02
CA PHE A 7 17.15 21.71 0.01
C PHE A 7 16.60 21.37 -1.37
N ILE A 8 15.59 20.49 -1.45
CA ILE A 8 14.93 20.17 -2.72
C ILE A 8 14.18 21.39 -3.26
N LYS A 9 13.47 22.15 -2.41
CA LYS A 9 12.80 23.39 -2.82
C LYS A 9 13.79 24.41 -3.39
N VAL A 10 14.89 24.66 -2.69
CA VAL A 10 15.95 25.58 -3.15
C VAL A 10 16.53 25.10 -4.49
N TRP A 11 16.82 23.81 -4.61
CA TRP A 11 17.29 23.24 -5.87
C TRP A 11 16.30 23.42 -7.03
N CYS A 12 15.01 23.16 -6.81
CA CYS A 12 13.98 23.36 -7.84
C CYS A 12 13.91 24.83 -8.27
N TYR A 13 14.01 25.77 -7.33
CA TYR A 13 14.07 27.20 -7.62
C TYR A 13 15.28 27.54 -8.52
N ASP A 14 16.47 27.08 -8.14
CA ASP A 14 17.71 27.36 -8.88
C ASP A 14 17.66 26.81 -10.30
N VAL A 15 17.18 25.57 -10.48
CA VAL A 15 17.05 24.92 -11.79
C VAL A 15 16.04 25.64 -12.70
N ILE A 16 14.89 26.04 -12.15
CA ILE A 16 13.87 26.74 -12.94
C ILE A 16 14.38 28.12 -13.36
N ARG A 17 15.09 28.80 -12.46
CA ARG A 17 15.72 30.08 -12.75
C ARG A 17 16.81 29.96 -13.82
N SER A 18 17.67 28.94 -13.75
CA SER A 18 18.75 28.76 -14.73
C SER A 18 18.24 28.31 -16.10
N THR A 19 17.20 27.48 -16.13
CA THR A 19 16.70 26.86 -17.37
C THR A 19 15.72 27.76 -18.12
N TYR A 20 14.83 28.44 -17.39
CA TYR A 20 13.74 29.23 -17.98
C TYR A 20 13.84 30.73 -17.73
N GLY A 21 14.80 31.19 -16.92
CA GLY A 21 14.91 32.60 -16.52
C GLY A 21 13.79 33.09 -15.60
N LEU A 22 12.96 32.18 -15.08
CA LEU A 22 11.79 32.51 -14.26
C LEU A 22 12.15 32.54 -12.77
N SER A 23 11.90 33.68 -12.10
CA SER A 23 12.00 33.80 -10.64
C SER A 23 10.64 33.49 -10.00
N LEU A 24 10.52 32.32 -9.37
CA LEU A 24 9.29 31.92 -8.68
C LEU A 24 9.10 32.70 -7.37
N SER A 25 7.86 33.10 -7.07
CA SER A 25 7.49 33.60 -5.74
C SER A 25 7.52 32.48 -4.70
N VAL A 26 7.56 32.83 -3.41
CA VAL A 26 7.49 31.86 -2.31
C VAL A 26 6.20 31.00 -2.41
N SER A 27 5.06 31.62 -2.72
CA SER A 27 3.80 30.92 -2.90
C SER A 27 3.83 29.93 -4.07
N GLN A 28 4.44 30.30 -5.20
CA GLN A 28 4.59 29.41 -6.35
C GLN A 28 5.52 28.23 -6.03
N LEU A 29 6.57 28.45 -5.25
CA LEU A 29 7.49 27.39 -4.83
C LEU A 29 6.83 26.40 -3.86
N ASP A 30 5.95 26.88 -2.97
CA ASP A 30 5.16 26.03 -2.09
C ASP A 30 4.14 25.19 -2.85
N VAL A 31 3.49 25.75 -3.88
CA VAL A 31 2.62 25.01 -4.80
C VAL A 31 3.40 23.94 -5.57
N LEU A 32 4.59 24.27 -6.08
CA LEU A 32 5.46 23.30 -6.75
C LEU A 32 5.85 22.15 -5.81
N TRP A 33 6.18 22.45 -4.56
CA TRP A 33 6.48 21.42 -3.58
C TRP A 33 5.27 20.54 -3.26
N ALA A 34 4.10 21.14 -3.07
CA ALA A 34 2.85 20.41 -2.88
C ALA A 34 2.62 19.45 -4.06
N LEU A 35 2.82 19.91 -5.30
CA LEU A 35 2.73 19.08 -6.50
C LEU A 35 3.75 17.91 -6.51
N ILE A 36 5.01 18.17 -6.13
CA ILE A 36 6.06 17.13 -6.03
C ILE A 36 5.67 16.04 -5.02
N VAL A 37 5.05 16.41 -3.91
CA VAL A 37 4.56 15.45 -2.91
C VAL A 37 3.30 14.73 -3.43
N ALA A 38 2.38 15.46 -4.03
CA ALA A 38 1.09 14.97 -4.53
C ALA A 38 1.22 13.92 -5.63
N ILE A 39 2.16 14.11 -6.56
CA ILE A 39 2.25 13.27 -7.75
C ILE A 39 2.55 11.80 -7.43
N PHE A 40 3.19 11.54 -6.28
CA PHE A 40 3.36 10.19 -5.74
C PHE A 40 2.00 9.57 -5.37
N LEU A 41 1.12 10.32 -4.73
CA LEU A 41 -0.22 9.85 -4.36
C LEU A 41 -1.10 9.65 -5.59
N VAL A 42 -0.99 10.52 -6.60
CA VAL A 42 -1.63 10.34 -7.91
C VAL A 42 -1.16 9.06 -8.59
N GLY A 43 0.15 8.80 -8.59
CA GLY A 43 0.71 7.53 -9.04
C GLY A 43 0.11 6.34 -8.30
N GLY A 44 -0.05 6.44 -6.98
CA GLY A 44 -0.68 5.40 -6.17
C GLY A 44 -2.15 5.14 -6.49
N MET A 45 -2.93 6.18 -6.78
CA MET A 45 -4.31 6.03 -7.27
C MET A 45 -4.35 5.29 -8.62
N CYS A 46 -3.53 5.70 -9.58
CA CYS A 46 -3.45 5.03 -10.88
C CYS A 46 -2.97 3.58 -10.75
N GLY A 47 -1.92 3.33 -9.94
CA GLY A 47 -1.38 2.00 -9.70
C GLY A 47 -2.37 1.07 -9.02
N SER A 48 -3.21 1.60 -8.12
CA SER A 48 -4.23 0.81 -7.43
C SER A 48 -5.26 0.25 -8.42
N LEU A 49 -5.72 1.04 -9.38
CA LEU A 49 -6.67 0.60 -10.41
C LEU A 49 -6.05 -0.44 -11.37
N LEU A 50 -4.76 -0.31 -11.65
CA LEU A 50 -4.02 -1.28 -12.48
C LEU A 50 -3.69 -2.58 -11.74
N ALA A 51 -3.66 -2.55 -10.40
CA ALA A 51 -3.21 -3.68 -9.59
C ALA A 51 -4.06 -4.94 -9.78
N ALA A 52 -5.39 -4.82 -9.82
CA ALA A 52 -6.28 -5.97 -10.03
C ALA A 52 -6.00 -6.66 -11.37
N TRP A 53 -5.88 -5.87 -12.44
CA TRP A 53 -5.61 -6.39 -13.78
C TRP A 53 -4.24 -7.10 -13.84
N CYS A 54 -3.20 -6.49 -13.27
CA CYS A 54 -1.87 -7.12 -13.21
C CYS A 54 -1.89 -8.44 -12.43
N CYS A 55 -2.52 -8.46 -11.25
CA CYS A 55 -2.58 -9.65 -10.39
C CYS A 55 -3.35 -10.81 -11.03
N ASN A 56 -4.37 -10.51 -11.82
CA ASN A 56 -5.16 -11.50 -12.54
C ASN A 56 -4.41 -12.01 -13.77
N LYS A 57 -3.83 -11.11 -14.57
CA LYS A 57 -3.20 -11.47 -15.83
C LYS A 57 -1.83 -12.14 -15.67
N PHE A 58 -0.97 -11.60 -14.81
CA PHE A 58 0.42 -12.04 -14.69
C PHE A 58 0.68 -12.95 -13.49
N GLY A 59 -0.27 -13.03 -12.56
CA GLY A 59 -0.05 -13.66 -11.26
C GLY A 59 0.50 -12.66 -10.23
N ARG A 60 0.54 -13.10 -8.97
CA ARG A 60 0.83 -12.23 -7.82
C ARG A 60 2.33 -11.97 -7.71
N LYS A 61 3.15 -13.02 -7.76
CA LYS A 61 4.62 -12.93 -7.72
C LYS A 61 5.15 -12.12 -8.89
N SER A 62 4.64 -12.35 -10.11
CA SER A 62 5.04 -11.58 -11.29
C SER A 62 4.69 -10.11 -11.17
N THR A 63 3.51 -9.77 -10.61
CA THR A 63 3.12 -8.39 -10.34
C THR A 63 4.08 -7.72 -9.36
N LEU A 64 4.48 -8.41 -8.29
CA LEU A 64 5.48 -7.89 -7.34
C LEU A 64 6.86 -7.68 -7.98
N LEU A 65 7.26 -8.54 -8.92
CA LEU A 65 8.49 -8.38 -9.71
C LEU A 65 8.42 -7.15 -10.62
N LEU A 66 7.29 -6.93 -11.29
CA LEU A 66 7.04 -5.71 -12.06
C LEU A 66 7.12 -4.46 -11.18
N SER A 67 6.53 -4.49 -9.98
CA SER A 67 6.61 -3.37 -9.04
C SER A 67 8.04 -3.07 -8.61
N LYS A 68 8.88 -4.09 -8.39
CA LYS A 68 10.30 -3.90 -8.06
C LYS A 68 11.07 -3.26 -9.22
N PHE A 69 10.79 -3.66 -10.46
CA PHE A 69 11.36 -3.01 -11.63
C PHE A 69 10.95 -1.53 -11.70
N LEU A 70 9.67 -1.22 -11.51
CA LEU A 70 9.18 0.16 -11.46
C LEU A 70 9.84 0.96 -10.32
N LEU A 71 10.02 0.38 -9.13
CA LEU A 71 10.76 1.02 -8.04
C LEU A 71 12.22 1.28 -8.41
N MET A 72 12.89 0.33 -9.06
CA MET A 72 14.28 0.52 -9.50
C MET A 72 14.40 1.68 -10.49
N THR A 73 13.50 1.72 -11.47
CA THR A 73 13.45 2.83 -12.44
C THR A 73 13.13 4.17 -11.77
N SER A 74 12.18 4.20 -10.83
CA SER A 74 11.88 5.38 -10.01
C SER A 74 13.12 5.87 -9.24
N GLY A 75 13.86 4.96 -8.60
CA GLY A 75 15.06 5.28 -7.84
C GLY A 75 16.16 5.87 -8.72
N CYS A 76 16.40 5.27 -9.88
CA CYS A 76 17.33 5.81 -10.88
C CYS A 76 16.93 7.22 -11.33
N LEU A 77 15.65 7.47 -11.62
CA LEU A 77 15.16 8.80 -12.02
C LEU A 77 15.34 9.83 -10.90
N LEU A 78 15.04 9.45 -9.64
CA LEU A 78 15.22 10.31 -8.47
C LEU A 78 16.69 10.61 -8.17
N PHE A 79 17.59 9.67 -8.46
CA PHE A 79 19.02 9.87 -8.33
C PHE A 79 19.56 10.80 -9.42
N LEU A 80 19.19 10.54 -10.68
CA LEU A 80 19.69 11.27 -11.85
C LEU A 80 19.13 12.69 -11.96
N CYS A 81 17.99 13.01 -11.33
CA CYS A 81 17.36 14.32 -11.45
C CYS A 81 18.28 15.48 -11.04
N ARG A 82 19.14 15.27 -10.03
CA ARG A 82 20.12 16.26 -9.57
C ARG A 82 21.19 16.52 -10.62
N TYR A 83 21.72 15.47 -11.25
CA TYR A 83 22.79 15.56 -12.25
C TYR A 83 22.29 16.12 -13.58
N SER A 84 21.07 15.76 -13.98
CA SER A 84 20.48 16.24 -15.22
C SER A 84 19.96 17.68 -15.11
N GLY A 85 19.80 18.21 -13.90
CA GLY A 85 19.17 19.52 -13.68
C GLY A 85 17.73 19.58 -14.18
N LEU A 86 16.96 18.49 -14.08
CA LEU A 86 15.58 18.43 -14.59
C LEU A 86 14.58 18.11 -13.47
N VAL A 87 13.73 19.09 -13.13
CA VAL A 87 12.63 18.91 -12.16
C VAL A 87 11.62 17.88 -12.66
N SER A 88 11.45 17.74 -13.98
CA SER A 88 10.55 16.75 -14.58
C SER A 88 10.94 15.30 -14.24
N LEU A 89 12.24 14.99 -14.09
CA LEU A 89 12.67 13.65 -13.68
C LEU A 89 12.32 13.36 -12.22
N LEU A 90 12.36 14.38 -11.35
CA LEU A 90 11.89 14.26 -9.97
C LEU A 90 10.40 13.93 -9.93
N LEU A 91 9.58 14.63 -10.71
CA LEU A 91 8.13 14.39 -10.81
C LEU A 91 7.83 12.99 -11.37
N LEU A 92 8.48 12.60 -12.46
CA LEU A 92 8.30 11.29 -13.08
C LEU A 92 8.73 10.16 -12.13
N GLY A 93 9.88 10.31 -11.46
CA GLY A 93 10.36 9.37 -10.47
C GLY A 93 9.35 9.18 -9.33
N ARG A 94 8.80 10.28 -8.78
CA ARG A 94 7.76 10.23 -7.75
C ARG A 94 6.48 9.56 -8.23
N PHE A 95 6.01 9.89 -9.43
CA PHE A 95 4.83 9.26 -10.03
C PHE A 95 4.99 7.74 -10.18
N MET A 96 6.10 7.30 -10.79
CA MET A 96 6.39 5.88 -10.99
C MET A 96 6.55 5.13 -9.67
N GLY A 97 7.19 5.75 -8.68
CA GLY A 97 7.31 5.21 -7.33
C GLY A 97 5.94 5.02 -6.67
N GLY A 98 5.02 5.95 -6.89
CA GLY A 98 3.62 5.85 -6.43
C GLY A 98 2.88 4.68 -7.06
N VAL A 99 2.97 4.53 -8.39
CA VAL A 99 2.37 3.40 -9.11
C VAL A 99 2.89 2.07 -8.56
N ALA A 100 4.20 1.97 -8.38
CA ALA A 100 4.84 0.76 -7.86
C ALA A 100 4.42 0.46 -6.41
N ALA A 101 4.34 1.49 -5.55
CA ALA A 101 3.91 1.35 -4.17
C ALA A 101 2.48 0.80 -4.08
N ALA A 102 1.56 1.30 -4.90
CA ALA A 102 0.18 0.82 -4.93
C ALA A 102 0.06 -0.64 -5.38
N LEU A 103 0.79 -1.03 -6.44
CA LEU A 103 0.85 -2.42 -6.88
C LEU A 103 1.34 -3.34 -5.74
N ILE A 104 2.34 -2.92 -4.97
CA ILE A 104 2.85 -3.69 -3.81
C ILE A 104 1.79 -3.79 -2.72
N THR A 105 1.17 -2.67 -2.32
CA THR A 105 0.18 -2.67 -1.23
C THR A 105 -1.07 -3.47 -1.55
N THR A 106 -1.37 -3.70 -2.82
CA THR A 106 -2.45 -4.58 -3.27
C THR A 106 -1.98 -6.04 -3.41
N ALA A 107 -0.89 -6.29 -4.12
CA ALA A 107 -0.45 -7.65 -4.46
C ALA A 107 0.20 -8.41 -3.30
N HIS A 108 0.95 -7.72 -2.44
CA HIS A 108 1.72 -8.34 -1.35
C HIS A 108 0.84 -9.03 -0.29
N PRO A 109 -0.23 -8.41 0.26
CA PRO A 109 -1.06 -9.10 1.24
C PRO A 109 -1.78 -10.30 0.62
N MET A 110 -2.31 -10.16 -0.61
CA MET A 110 -2.92 -11.30 -1.33
C MET A 110 -1.94 -12.46 -1.48
N TYR A 111 -0.71 -12.17 -1.92
CA TYR A 111 0.33 -13.18 -2.10
C TYR A 111 0.67 -13.92 -0.80
N LEU A 112 0.82 -13.18 0.31
CA LEU A 112 1.10 -13.76 1.61
C LEU A 112 -0.05 -14.65 2.13
N LEU A 113 -1.29 -14.25 1.87
CA LEU A 113 -2.48 -14.96 2.36
C LEU A 113 -2.80 -16.21 1.53
N GLU A 114 -2.51 -16.17 0.23
CA GLU A 114 -2.63 -17.33 -0.66
C GLU A 114 -1.56 -18.40 -0.38
N LEU A 115 -0.42 -18.01 0.22
CA LEU A 115 0.64 -18.93 0.64
C LEU A 115 0.49 -19.44 2.08
N SER A 116 -0.22 -18.71 2.94
CA SER A 116 -0.28 -19.02 4.37
C SER A 116 -1.32 -20.11 4.69
N PRO A 117 -1.03 -20.96 5.70
CA PRO A 117 -1.98 -21.95 6.16
C PRO A 117 -3.17 -21.26 6.85
N ALA A 118 -4.35 -21.87 6.76
CA ALA A 118 -5.63 -21.26 7.18
C ALA A 118 -5.64 -20.79 8.65
N ASP A 119 -4.88 -21.47 9.53
CA ASP A 119 -4.77 -21.16 10.96
C ASP A 119 -3.99 -19.87 11.26
N ARG A 120 -3.16 -19.38 10.32
CA ARG A 120 -2.24 -18.24 10.52
C ARG A 120 -2.44 -17.08 9.55
N LYS A 121 -3.43 -17.15 8.64
CA LYS A 121 -3.68 -16.14 7.60
C LYS A 121 -3.66 -14.70 8.15
N GLY A 122 -4.46 -14.41 9.17
CA GLY A 122 -4.51 -13.08 9.79
C GLY A 122 -3.17 -12.59 10.35
N SER A 123 -2.34 -13.48 10.92
CA SER A 123 -1.02 -13.09 11.44
C SER A 123 -0.01 -12.79 10.32
N VAL A 124 -0.09 -13.51 9.20
CA VAL A 124 0.82 -13.28 8.07
C VAL A 124 0.45 -11.98 7.34
N GLY A 125 -0.83 -11.61 7.29
CA GLY A 125 -1.27 -10.32 6.74
C GLY A 125 -0.62 -9.09 7.38
N VAL A 126 -0.27 -9.16 8.67
CA VAL A 126 0.37 -8.08 9.44
C VAL A 126 1.76 -7.72 8.90
N TYR A 127 2.49 -8.66 8.31
CA TYR A 127 3.84 -8.40 7.82
C TYR A 127 3.91 -7.30 6.75
N THR A 128 2.85 -7.13 5.95
CA THR A 128 2.78 -6.05 4.96
C THR A 128 2.81 -4.68 5.63
N ALA A 129 1.93 -4.47 6.61
CA ALA A 129 1.83 -3.20 7.33
C ALA A 129 3.07 -2.93 8.21
N LEU A 130 3.63 -3.97 8.80
CA LEU A 130 4.88 -3.90 9.56
C LEU A 130 6.06 -3.48 8.66
N GLY A 131 6.16 -4.05 7.46
CA GLY A 131 7.18 -3.67 6.47
C GLY A 131 7.08 -2.19 6.08
N VAL A 132 5.87 -1.68 5.86
CA VAL A 132 5.63 -0.24 5.62
C VAL A 132 6.08 0.60 6.82
N ALA A 133 5.76 0.18 8.05
CA ALA A 133 6.15 0.87 9.27
C ALA A 133 7.67 0.99 9.42
N ILE A 134 8.38 -0.13 9.26
CA ILE A 134 9.84 -0.19 9.32
C ILE A 134 10.44 0.69 8.22
N GLY A 135 9.87 0.63 7.00
CA GLY A 135 10.30 1.48 5.88
C GLY A 135 10.19 2.97 6.19
N ILE A 136 9.08 3.41 6.80
CA ILE A 136 8.90 4.81 7.21
C ILE A 136 9.95 5.19 8.25
N CYS A 137 10.17 4.37 9.28
CA CYS A 137 11.16 4.64 10.32
C CYS A 137 12.58 4.77 9.73
N VAL A 138 12.97 3.82 8.88
CA VAL A 138 14.27 3.85 8.18
C VAL A 138 14.40 5.10 7.32
N SER A 139 13.34 5.50 6.62
CA SER A 139 13.32 6.72 5.80
C SER A 139 13.51 8.01 6.61
N GLN A 140 12.95 8.07 7.83
CA GLN A 140 13.12 9.21 8.74
C GLN A 140 14.56 9.31 9.24
N VAL A 141 15.20 8.18 9.53
CA VAL A 141 16.62 8.14 9.94
C VAL A 141 17.51 8.59 8.79
N ILE A 142 17.36 8.03 7.59
CA ILE A 142 18.14 8.40 6.41
C ILE A 142 17.97 9.87 6.05
N GLY A 143 16.76 10.41 6.24
CA GLY A 143 16.40 11.81 6.00
C GLY A 143 16.96 12.81 7.02
N LEU A 144 17.70 12.36 8.05
CA LEU A 144 18.39 13.25 8.97
C LEU A 144 19.48 14.07 8.27
N LYS A 145 19.62 15.34 8.67
CA LYS A 145 20.64 16.25 8.11
C LYS A 145 22.06 15.72 8.28
N GLN A 146 22.30 14.99 9.37
CA GLN A 146 23.59 14.36 9.69
C GLN A 146 23.94 13.20 8.76
N LEU A 147 22.94 12.58 8.11
CA LEU A 147 23.11 11.49 7.16
C LEU A 147 22.96 12.03 5.73
N PHE A 148 21.87 11.68 5.04
CA PHE A 148 21.65 12.04 3.64
C PHE A 148 20.71 13.24 3.46
N GLY A 149 20.12 13.77 4.54
CA GLY A 149 19.17 14.89 4.52
C GLY A 149 19.78 16.28 4.37
N ASN A 150 20.91 16.43 3.68
CA ASN A 150 21.62 17.70 3.52
C ASN A 150 21.57 18.22 2.06
N ALA A 151 22.15 19.41 1.81
CA ALA A 151 22.10 20.08 0.52
C ALA A 151 22.74 19.29 -0.62
N GLU A 152 23.79 18.53 -0.31
CA GLU A 152 24.55 17.75 -1.29
C GLU A 152 23.94 16.38 -1.52
N LEU A 153 23.45 15.71 -0.47
CA LEU A 153 23.15 14.28 -0.50
C LEU A 153 21.67 13.90 -0.56
N TRP A 154 20.74 14.86 -0.64
CA TRP A 154 19.30 14.57 -0.60
C TRP A 154 18.81 13.59 -1.68
N HIS A 155 19.46 13.55 -2.85
CA HIS A 155 19.11 12.66 -3.95
C HIS A 155 19.49 11.19 -3.64
N TYR A 156 20.54 10.96 -2.84
CA TYR A 156 20.84 9.64 -2.27
C TYR A 156 19.78 9.23 -1.25
N ALA A 157 19.31 10.15 -0.39
CA ALA A 157 18.20 9.86 0.52
C ALA A 157 16.93 9.40 -0.22
N LEU A 158 16.60 10.04 -1.34
CA LEU A 158 15.43 9.66 -2.15
C LEU A 158 15.58 8.33 -2.88
N SER A 159 16.80 7.91 -3.21
CA SER A 159 17.08 6.69 -3.97
C SER A 159 17.59 5.53 -3.11
N PHE A 160 17.79 5.74 -1.81
CA PHE A 160 18.36 4.74 -0.88
C PHE A 160 17.61 3.40 -0.89
N TYR A 161 16.30 3.43 -1.10
CA TYR A 161 15.48 2.21 -1.13
C TYR A 161 15.88 1.24 -2.25
N MET A 162 16.60 1.69 -3.30
CA MET A 162 17.13 0.82 -4.35
C MET A 162 17.98 -0.32 -3.78
N ILE A 163 18.72 -0.06 -2.69
CA ILE A 163 19.54 -1.08 -2.03
C ILE A 163 18.65 -2.22 -1.52
N PHE A 164 17.54 -1.90 -0.84
CA PHE A 164 16.59 -2.91 -0.36
C PHE A 164 15.94 -3.66 -1.51
N VAL A 165 15.63 -2.98 -2.62
CA VAL A 165 15.09 -3.64 -3.82
C VAL A 165 16.11 -4.63 -4.36
N LEU A 166 17.37 -4.23 -4.57
CA LEU A 166 18.44 -5.10 -5.08
C LEU A 166 18.68 -6.32 -4.19
N VAL A 167 18.79 -6.10 -2.87
CA VAL A 167 18.99 -7.19 -1.89
C VAL A 167 17.81 -8.16 -1.89
N SER A 168 16.60 -7.68 -2.16
CA SER A 168 15.40 -8.52 -2.21
C SER A 168 15.17 -9.26 -3.55
N LEU A 169 15.94 -8.97 -4.60
CA LEU A 169 15.72 -9.60 -5.91
C LEU A 169 16.15 -11.08 -5.96
N PRO A 170 17.31 -11.49 -5.41
CA PRO A 170 17.72 -12.90 -5.41
C PRO A 170 16.69 -13.82 -4.74
N SER A 171 16.03 -13.35 -3.68
CA SER A 171 15.06 -14.17 -2.93
C SER A 171 13.86 -14.62 -3.76
N TYR A 172 13.49 -13.86 -4.79
CA TYR A 172 12.37 -14.18 -5.68
C TYR A 172 12.59 -15.41 -6.56
N ARG A 173 13.83 -15.87 -6.70
CA ARG A 173 14.13 -17.11 -7.42
C ARG A 173 13.59 -18.34 -6.69
N TRP A 174 13.52 -18.29 -5.36
CA TRP A 174 13.05 -19.40 -4.52
C TRP A 174 11.56 -19.34 -4.20
N PHE A 175 10.92 -18.18 -4.33
CA PHE A 175 9.49 -18.05 -4.06
C PHE A 175 8.64 -18.69 -5.17
N ALA A 176 7.64 -19.49 -4.81
CA ALA A 176 6.67 -20.04 -5.76
C ALA A 176 5.65 -18.96 -6.19
N GLU A 177 5.03 -19.11 -7.36
CA GLU A 177 3.84 -18.30 -7.69
C GLU A 177 2.66 -18.75 -6.81
N SER A 178 1.66 -17.90 -6.66
CA SER A 178 0.45 -18.21 -5.90
C SER A 178 -0.18 -19.54 -6.36
N PRO A 179 -0.35 -20.53 -5.46
CA PRO A 179 -0.98 -21.80 -5.79
C PRO A 179 -2.42 -21.62 -6.28
N GLU A 180 -3.18 -20.69 -5.69
CA GLU A 180 -4.57 -20.41 -6.08
C GLU A 180 -4.65 -19.87 -7.51
N TRP A 181 -3.73 -18.96 -7.88
CA TRP A 181 -3.68 -18.43 -9.24
C TRP A 181 -3.27 -19.49 -10.27
N LEU A 182 -2.26 -20.32 -9.94
CA LEU A 182 -1.76 -21.39 -10.81
C LEU A 182 -2.86 -22.40 -11.14
N LEU A 183 -3.62 -22.86 -10.13
CA LEU A 183 -4.71 -23.82 -10.32
C LEU A 183 -5.79 -23.29 -11.27
N LYS A 184 -6.10 -21.98 -11.19
CA LYS A 184 -7.14 -21.35 -12.00
C LYS A 184 -6.73 -21.07 -13.45
N HIS A 185 -5.49 -20.59 -13.68
CA HIS A 185 -5.06 -20.11 -15.00
C HIS A 185 -4.17 -21.09 -15.76
N LYS A 186 -3.45 -21.97 -15.04
CA LYS A 186 -2.52 -22.94 -15.62
C LYS A 186 -2.73 -24.32 -15.00
N PRO A 187 -3.83 -25.01 -15.34
CA PRO A 187 -4.12 -26.33 -14.80
C PRO A 187 -3.03 -27.38 -15.11
N GLN A 188 -2.21 -27.15 -16.14
CA GLN A 188 -1.05 -27.99 -16.46
C GLN A 188 0.08 -27.88 -15.43
N ASP A 189 0.20 -26.73 -14.74
CA ASP A 189 1.18 -26.47 -13.68
C ASP A 189 0.68 -26.92 -12.29
N CYS A 190 -0.43 -27.69 -12.22
CA CYS A 190 -0.98 -28.25 -10.98
C CYS A 190 0.07 -28.97 -10.13
N LEU A 191 1.03 -29.66 -10.75
CA LEU A 191 2.11 -30.35 -10.04
C LEU A 191 3.07 -29.36 -9.34
N ALA A 192 3.34 -28.22 -9.96
CA ALA A 192 4.18 -27.17 -9.36
C ALA A 192 3.44 -26.45 -8.21
N ALA A 193 2.14 -26.18 -8.37
CA ALA A 193 1.28 -25.67 -7.30
C ALA A 193 1.20 -26.64 -6.13
N ARG A 194 1.03 -27.95 -6.40
CA ARG A 194 0.99 -29.01 -5.39
C ARG A 194 2.32 -29.17 -4.66
N LYS A 195 3.45 -29.04 -5.37
CA LYS A 195 4.77 -29.04 -4.75
C LYS A 195 4.98 -27.83 -3.84
N ALA A 196 4.60 -26.63 -4.31
CA ALA A 196 4.68 -25.42 -3.50
C ALA A 196 3.85 -25.52 -2.21
N LEU A 197 2.61 -26.00 -2.30
CA LEU A 197 1.75 -26.24 -1.13
C LEU A 197 2.31 -27.34 -0.21
N LYS A 198 2.88 -28.41 -0.77
CA LYS A 198 3.52 -29.47 0.01
C LYS A 198 4.73 -28.98 0.80
N ASP A 199 5.56 -28.15 0.16
CA ASP A 199 6.75 -27.57 0.78
C ASP A 199 6.38 -26.53 1.85
N LEU A 200 5.23 -25.84 1.71
CA LEU A 200 4.77 -24.80 2.65
C LEU A 200 3.92 -25.34 3.82
N HIS A 201 3.02 -26.30 3.58
CA HIS A 201 2.03 -26.76 4.57
C HIS A 201 2.27 -28.20 5.06
N GLY A 202 3.18 -28.95 4.44
CA GLY A 202 3.42 -30.36 4.75
C GLY A 202 2.40 -31.30 4.11
N SER A 203 2.71 -32.60 4.10
CA SER A 203 2.00 -33.59 3.26
C SER A 203 0.56 -33.91 3.73
N GLN A 204 0.17 -33.54 4.96
CA GLN A 204 -1.13 -33.89 5.55
C GLN A 204 -2.26 -32.89 5.24
N SER A 205 -1.94 -31.64 4.86
CA SER A 205 -2.94 -30.60 4.56
C SER A 205 -3.45 -30.63 3.11
N ILE A 206 -2.84 -31.45 2.25
CA ILE A 206 -3.09 -31.47 0.80
C ILE A 206 -4.39 -32.20 0.47
N SER A 207 -4.75 -33.28 1.18
CA SER A 207 -5.96 -34.06 0.88
C SER A 207 -7.23 -33.27 1.14
N VAL A 208 -7.29 -32.49 2.22
CA VAL A 208 -8.49 -31.71 2.57
C VAL A 208 -8.76 -30.58 1.57
N ILE A 209 -7.73 -29.82 1.18
CA ILE A 209 -7.86 -28.70 0.22
C ILE A 209 -8.18 -29.24 -1.20
N TYR A 210 -7.65 -30.40 -1.57
CA TYR A 210 -7.91 -31.05 -2.87
C TYR A 210 -9.15 -31.93 -2.91
N GLU A 211 -9.78 -32.30 -1.79
CA GLU A 211 -11.07 -33.01 -1.79
C GLU A 211 -12.25 -32.04 -1.75
N GLU A 212 -12.12 -30.88 -1.09
CA GLU A 212 -13.18 -29.85 -1.07
C GLU A 212 -13.23 -29.00 -2.36
N LYS A 213 -12.08 -28.55 -2.89
CA LYS A 213 -12.08 -27.57 -4.01
C LYS A 213 -12.51 -28.11 -5.40
N PRO A 214 -12.29 -29.38 -5.80
CA PRO A 214 -12.82 -29.87 -7.07
C PRO A 214 -14.35 -29.98 -7.07
N GLN A 215 -14.97 -30.19 -5.91
CA GLN A 215 -16.43 -30.22 -5.80
C GLN A 215 -17.03 -28.82 -5.97
N LEU A 216 -16.39 -27.78 -5.42
CA LEU A 216 -16.74 -26.38 -5.69
C LEU A 216 -16.52 -25.99 -7.15
N ALA A 217 -15.36 -26.33 -7.74
CA ALA A 217 -15.04 -26.02 -9.13
C ALA A 217 -15.89 -26.80 -10.16
N ALA A 218 -16.42 -27.98 -9.81
CA ALA A 218 -17.35 -28.75 -10.64
C ALA A 218 -18.81 -28.31 -10.49
N SER A 219 -19.13 -27.58 -9.41
CA SER A 219 -20.48 -27.07 -9.12
C SER A 219 -20.70 -25.61 -9.56
N GLU A 220 -19.63 -24.87 -9.83
CA GLU A 220 -19.74 -23.52 -10.39
C GLU A 220 -19.83 -23.57 -11.92
N PRO A 221 -20.86 -22.99 -12.54
CA PRO A 221 -20.97 -22.97 -13.98
C PRO A 221 -19.77 -22.23 -14.58
N THR A 222 -19.22 -22.82 -15.65
CA THR A 222 -18.00 -22.47 -16.42
C THR A 222 -18.01 -21.06 -17.06
N ASP A 223 -18.85 -20.17 -16.56
CA ASP A 223 -19.22 -18.88 -17.15
C ASP A 223 -19.20 -17.76 -16.09
N SER A 224 -18.38 -17.90 -15.03
CA SER A 224 -18.14 -16.84 -14.04
C SER A 224 -17.38 -15.67 -14.71
N LYS A 225 -18.10 -14.90 -15.52
CA LYS A 225 -17.60 -13.68 -16.16
C LYS A 225 -16.97 -12.79 -15.10
N GLU A 226 -15.70 -12.47 -15.29
CA GLU A 226 -14.98 -11.49 -14.48
C GLU A 226 -15.87 -10.25 -14.31
N LEU A 227 -16.30 -10.00 -13.07
CA LEU A 227 -17.22 -8.91 -12.78
C LEU A 227 -16.49 -7.59 -12.98
N SER A 228 -16.89 -6.86 -14.02
CA SER A 228 -16.43 -5.49 -14.30
C SER A 228 -16.59 -4.58 -13.07
N LEU A 229 -15.73 -3.56 -12.95
CA LEU A 229 -15.76 -2.56 -11.88
C LEU A 229 -17.16 -1.98 -11.64
N LEU A 230 -17.92 -1.74 -12.71
CA LEU A 230 -19.29 -1.25 -12.64
C LEU A 230 -20.29 -2.29 -12.10
N ALA A 231 -20.04 -3.57 -12.35
CA ALA A 231 -20.90 -4.66 -11.87
C ALA A 231 -20.73 -4.87 -10.36
N VAL A 232 -19.52 -4.72 -9.83
CA VAL A 232 -19.26 -4.78 -8.38
C VAL A 232 -19.90 -3.59 -7.65
N LEU A 233 -19.79 -2.38 -8.20
CA LEU A 233 -20.42 -1.17 -7.65
C LEU A 233 -21.95 -1.22 -7.66
N ARG A 234 -22.57 -1.95 -8.60
CA ARG A 234 -24.02 -2.00 -8.76
C ARG A 234 -24.69 -3.12 -7.95
N ASN A 235 -23.92 -4.08 -7.42
CA ASN A 235 -24.47 -5.28 -6.80
C ASN A 235 -24.61 -5.13 -5.28
N ARG A 236 -25.84 -5.16 -4.77
CA ARG A 236 -26.16 -4.89 -3.36
C ARG A 236 -25.48 -5.83 -2.36
N LYS A 237 -25.16 -7.07 -2.74
CA LYS A 237 -24.45 -8.03 -1.87
C LYS A 237 -23.01 -7.59 -1.54
N PHE A 238 -22.35 -6.85 -2.43
CA PHE A 238 -20.96 -6.44 -2.26
C PHE A 238 -20.80 -5.02 -1.72
N LEU A 239 -21.89 -4.24 -1.67
CA LEU A 239 -21.84 -2.85 -1.20
C LEU A 239 -21.42 -2.73 0.26
N LEU A 240 -21.91 -3.58 1.15
CA LEU A 240 -21.56 -3.50 2.58
C LEU A 240 -20.08 -3.85 2.83
N PRO A 241 -19.53 -4.97 2.31
CA PRO A 241 -18.09 -5.24 2.36
C PRO A 241 -17.23 -4.16 1.68
N LEU A 242 -17.67 -3.65 0.53
CA LEU A 242 -16.97 -2.59 -0.19
C LEU A 242 -16.92 -1.30 0.64
N VAL A 243 -18.06 -0.85 1.18
CA VAL A 243 -18.14 0.31 2.07
C VAL A 243 -17.22 0.11 3.29
N LEU A 244 -17.19 -1.09 3.89
CA LEU A 244 -16.30 -1.36 5.01
C LEU A 244 -14.81 -1.23 4.63
N VAL A 245 -14.39 -1.82 3.50
CA VAL A 245 -12.99 -1.70 3.04
C VAL A 245 -12.64 -0.26 2.72
N LEU A 246 -13.49 0.46 1.98
CA LEU A 246 -13.28 1.86 1.62
C LEU A 246 -13.17 2.74 2.87
N THR A 247 -14.03 2.50 3.87
CA THR A 247 -14.07 3.28 5.10
C THR A 247 -12.86 2.98 5.99
N LEU A 248 -12.48 1.71 6.15
CA LEU A 248 -11.29 1.32 6.93
C LEU A 248 -10.00 1.87 6.32
N GLN A 249 -9.90 1.86 5.00
CA GLN A 249 -8.77 2.43 4.25
C GLN A 249 -8.73 3.97 4.33
N ALA A 250 -9.88 4.63 4.28
CA ALA A 250 -9.97 6.06 4.51
C ALA A 250 -9.51 6.43 5.95
N CYS A 251 -9.95 5.63 6.92
CA CYS A 251 -9.64 5.83 8.33
C CYS A 251 -8.13 5.72 8.61
N GLN A 252 -7.44 4.76 7.96
CA GLN A 252 -5.99 4.62 8.05
C GLN A 252 -5.24 5.92 7.74
N GLN A 253 -5.68 6.67 6.73
CA GLN A 253 -5.01 7.90 6.32
C GLN A 253 -5.39 9.07 7.23
N LEU A 254 -6.67 9.12 7.64
CA LEU A 254 -7.24 10.19 8.47
C LEU A 254 -6.66 10.24 9.89
N CYS A 255 -5.98 9.20 10.37
CA CYS A 255 -5.29 9.21 11.67
C CYS A 255 -4.05 10.13 11.74
N GLY A 256 -3.71 10.88 10.69
CA GLY A 256 -2.73 11.96 10.78
C GLY A 256 -1.26 11.54 10.76
N ILE A 257 -0.93 10.40 10.13
CA ILE A 257 0.46 9.88 9.99
C ILE A 257 1.45 10.90 9.37
N ASN A 258 0.95 11.93 8.66
CA ASN A 258 1.77 12.83 7.83
C ASN A 258 2.18 14.18 8.45
N VAL A 259 1.99 14.44 9.75
CA VAL A 259 2.29 15.75 10.38
C VAL A 259 3.50 15.68 11.31
N ASN A 260 4.49 16.59 11.16
CA ASN A 260 5.71 16.65 11.99
C ASN A 260 6.04 18.09 12.46
N LEU A 261 6.41 18.23 13.75
CA LEU A 261 6.66 19.48 14.49
C LEU A 261 8.14 19.66 14.96
N TYR A 262 8.46 20.83 15.55
CA TYR A 262 9.74 21.60 15.54
C TYR A 262 10.94 21.20 16.47
N ASN A 263 11.98 22.05 16.45
CA ASN A 263 13.44 21.80 16.50
C ASN A 263 14.18 21.89 17.86
N TRP A 264 14.04 20.98 18.82
CA TRP A 264 15.17 20.51 19.68
C TRP A 264 14.95 19.06 20.14
N LEU A 265 14.00 18.42 19.47
CA LEU A 265 13.37 17.16 19.75
C LEU A 265 13.52 16.12 18.62
N PRO A 266 14.47 16.15 17.64
CA PRO A 266 14.30 15.35 16.43
C PRO A 266 14.39 13.84 16.68
N ILE A 267 15.35 13.37 17.51
CA ILE A 267 15.49 11.94 17.81
C ILE A 267 14.33 11.49 18.69
N LEU A 268 13.95 12.26 19.71
CA LEU A 268 12.81 11.93 20.58
C LEU A 268 11.49 11.96 19.81
N CYS A 269 11.25 12.93 18.94
CA CYS A 269 10.09 12.96 18.05
C CYS A 269 10.12 11.83 17.03
N ILE A 270 11.27 11.50 16.43
CA ILE A 270 11.39 10.35 15.53
C ILE A 270 11.06 9.07 16.31
N VAL A 271 11.55 8.90 17.53
CA VAL A 271 11.24 7.74 18.39
C VAL A 271 9.76 7.72 18.77
N LEU A 272 9.17 8.83 19.18
CA LEU A 272 7.76 8.91 19.58
C LEU A 272 6.81 8.73 18.39
N VAL A 273 7.12 9.34 17.24
CA VAL A 273 6.38 9.15 15.98
C VAL A 273 6.58 7.72 15.47
N ALA A 274 7.79 7.16 15.53
CA ALA A 274 8.03 5.77 15.18
C ALA A 274 7.25 4.83 16.10
N LEU A 275 7.22 5.06 17.41
CA LEU A 275 6.42 4.27 18.36
C LEU A 275 4.92 4.41 18.10
N PHE A 276 4.44 5.61 17.81
CA PHE A 276 3.04 5.84 17.41
C PHE A 276 2.71 5.10 16.12
N ILE A 277 3.55 5.24 15.08
CA ILE A 277 3.40 4.53 13.79
C ILE A 277 3.41 3.02 14.04
N ILE A 278 4.41 2.47 14.73
CA ILE A 278 4.51 1.03 14.99
C ILE A 278 3.29 0.53 15.77
N SER A 279 2.83 1.25 16.79
CA SER A 279 1.65 0.88 17.57
C SER A 279 0.38 0.87 16.72
N PHE A 280 0.21 1.87 15.86
CA PHE A 280 -0.90 1.94 14.91
C PHE A 280 -0.83 0.84 13.84
N GLN A 281 0.38 0.54 13.36
CA GLN A 281 0.65 -0.48 12.35
C GLN A 281 0.55 -1.91 12.89
N LEU A 282 0.62 -2.13 14.21
CA LEU A 282 0.34 -3.42 14.85
C LEU A 282 -1.14 -3.61 15.19
N GLY A 283 -1.91 -2.52 15.29
CA GLY A 283 -3.32 -2.53 15.66
C GLY A 283 -4.27 -2.45 14.46
N LEU A 284 -4.73 -1.23 14.15
CA LEU A 284 -5.80 -0.99 13.17
C LEU A 284 -5.35 -1.09 11.71
N SER A 285 -4.10 -0.74 11.39
CA SER A 285 -3.68 -0.63 9.99
C SER A 285 -3.63 -1.95 9.20
N PRO A 286 -3.18 -3.10 9.75
CA PRO A 286 -3.09 -4.34 8.99
C PRO A 286 -4.44 -4.83 8.48
N ILE A 287 -5.50 -4.62 9.28
CA ILE A 287 -6.83 -5.17 9.05
C ILE A 287 -7.33 -4.82 7.64
N PRO A 288 -7.41 -3.54 7.21
CA PRO A 288 -7.84 -3.21 5.85
C PRO A 288 -6.98 -3.78 4.72
N TYR A 289 -5.72 -4.16 4.97
CA TYR A 289 -4.85 -4.77 3.94
C TYR A 289 -5.09 -6.26 3.75
N PHE A 290 -5.62 -7.00 4.73
CA PHE A 290 -5.84 -8.44 4.60
C PHE A 290 -7.31 -8.87 4.73
N ILE A 291 -8.14 -8.08 5.41
CA ILE A 291 -9.55 -8.42 5.63
C ILE A 291 -10.31 -8.51 4.30
N GLY A 292 -9.94 -7.69 3.31
CA GLY A 292 -10.49 -7.76 1.95
C GLY A 292 -10.14 -9.07 1.22
N SER A 293 -9.08 -9.75 1.61
CA SER A 293 -8.74 -11.07 1.07
C SER A 293 -9.42 -12.23 1.79
N GLU A 294 -9.84 -12.03 3.03
CA GLU A 294 -10.61 -13.03 3.78
C GLU A 294 -12.12 -12.92 3.52
N LEU A 295 -12.63 -11.69 3.36
CA LEU A 295 -14.06 -11.43 3.14
C LEU A 295 -14.52 -11.70 1.71
N PHE A 296 -13.61 -11.69 0.73
CA PHE A 296 -13.96 -11.85 -0.68
C PHE A 296 -13.45 -13.18 -1.24
N GLU A 297 -14.33 -13.84 -1.98
CA GLU A 297 -14.02 -15.04 -2.77
C GLU A 297 -12.94 -14.77 -3.83
N ASP A 298 -12.24 -15.82 -4.26
CA ASP A 298 -11.05 -15.76 -5.12
C ASP A 298 -11.27 -14.97 -6.44
N SER A 299 -12.51 -14.91 -6.94
CA SER A 299 -12.88 -14.18 -8.16
C SER A 299 -13.01 -12.66 -7.95
N ALA A 300 -13.57 -12.22 -6.82
CA ALA A 300 -13.83 -10.81 -6.50
C ALA A 300 -12.69 -10.15 -5.71
N ARG A 301 -11.87 -10.96 -5.01
CA ARG A 301 -10.78 -10.52 -4.14
C ARG A 301 -9.83 -9.51 -4.79
N PRO A 302 -9.27 -9.73 -6.00
CA PRO A 302 -8.31 -8.79 -6.60
C PRO A 302 -8.92 -7.42 -6.89
N VAL A 303 -10.19 -7.38 -7.32
CA VAL A 303 -10.91 -6.15 -7.63
C VAL A 303 -11.28 -5.39 -6.35
N ALA A 304 -11.77 -6.09 -5.33
CA ALA A 304 -12.09 -5.48 -4.03
C ALA A 304 -10.85 -4.87 -3.37
N MET A 305 -9.73 -5.60 -3.39
CA MET A 305 -8.44 -5.13 -2.88
C MET A 305 -7.91 -3.90 -3.62
N SER A 306 -8.07 -3.87 -4.94
CA SER A 306 -7.71 -2.73 -5.80
C SER A 306 -8.55 -1.48 -5.51
N LEU A 307 -9.87 -1.64 -5.36
CA LEU A 307 -10.79 -0.53 -5.00
C LEU A 307 -10.51 0.00 -3.60
N GLY A 308 -10.26 -0.89 -2.63
CA GLY A 308 -9.84 -0.52 -1.30
C GLY A 308 -8.53 0.28 -1.30
N SER A 309 -7.54 -0.19 -2.06
CA SER A 309 -6.29 0.53 -2.26
C SER A 309 -6.54 1.91 -2.88
N PHE A 310 -7.33 2.00 -3.95
CA PHE A 310 -7.65 3.28 -4.60
C PHE A 310 -8.24 4.29 -3.60
N ALA A 311 -9.21 3.88 -2.80
CA ALA A 311 -9.78 4.76 -1.76
C ALA A 311 -8.76 5.17 -0.70
N SER A 312 -7.88 4.26 -0.26
CA SER A 312 -6.77 4.59 0.64
C SER A 312 -5.91 5.72 0.04
N TRP A 313 -5.46 5.56 -1.21
CA TRP A 313 -4.62 6.55 -1.88
C TRP A 313 -5.36 7.87 -2.13
N SER A 314 -6.65 7.84 -2.45
CA SER A 314 -7.48 9.04 -2.59
C SER A 314 -7.68 9.78 -1.26
N CYS A 315 -7.95 9.08 -0.17
CA CYS A 315 -8.05 9.69 1.15
C CYS A 315 -6.72 10.28 1.61
N ASN A 316 -5.60 9.59 1.34
CA ASN A 316 -4.27 10.12 1.60
C ASN A 316 -4.01 11.42 0.83
N PHE A 317 -4.37 11.43 -0.46
CA PHE A 317 -4.29 12.63 -1.30
C PHE A 317 -5.11 13.78 -0.74
N MET A 318 -6.36 13.52 -0.35
CA MET A 318 -7.24 14.54 0.25
C MET A 318 -6.62 15.13 1.52
N ILE A 319 -6.12 14.30 2.44
CA ILE A 319 -5.53 14.79 3.69
C ILE A 319 -4.27 15.60 3.41
N ALA A 320 -3.39 15.09 2.54
CA ALA A 320 -2.15 15.78 2.19
C ALA A 320 -2.41 17.18 1.61
N MET A 321 -3.54 17.36 0.91
CA MET A 321 -3.92 18.65 0.32
C MET A 321 -4.70 19.56 1.26
N PHE A 322 -5.69 19.02 1.96
CA PHE A 322 -6.66 19.82 2.71
C PHE A 322 -6.32 19.98 4.19
N PHE A 323 -5.50 19.08 4.77
CA PHE A 323 -5.14 19.18 6.18
C PHE A 323 -4.37 20.47 6.52
N PRO A 324 -3.39 20.94 5.73
CA PRO A 324 -2.73 22.22 6.02
C PRO A 324 -3.69 23.42 5.98
N LEU A 325 -4.69 23.39 5.07
CA LEU A 325 -5.73 24.42 5.01
C LEU A 325 -6.62 24.39 6.26
N LEU A 326 -6.98 23.19 6.71
CA LEU A 326 -7.78 22.99 7.91
C LEU A 326 -7.01 23.40 9.18
N GLU A 327 -5.72 23.07 9.29
CA GLU A 327 -4.84 23.49 10.38
C GLU A 327 -4.68 25.01 10.43
N ASN A 328 -4.51 25.67 9.28
CA ASN A 328 -4.45 27.13 9.23
C ASN A 328 -5.76 27.80 9.67
N ALA A 329 -6.92 27.18 9.38
CA ALA A 329 -8.21 27.73 9.74
C ALA A 329 -8.58 27.45 11.22
N TRP A 330 -8.34 26.23 11.70
CA TRP A 330 -8.89 25.71 12.97
C TRP A 330 -7.81 25.41 14.02
N GLY A 331 -6.52 25.60 13.69
CA GLY A 331 -5.41 25.26 14.57
C GLY A 331 -5.44 23.80 15.01
N SER A 332 -5.24 23.56 16.30
CA SER A 332 -5.29 22.22 16.89
C SER A 332 -6.66 21.52 16.76
N PHE A 333 -7.74 22.25 16.50
CA PHE A 333 -9.06 21.65 16.27
C PHE A 333 -9.20 20.98 14.89
N ALA A 334 -8.22 21.15 13.99
CA ALA A 334 -8.17 20.47 12.69
C ALA A 334 -8.15 18.93 12.80
N PHE A 335 -7.82 18.38 13.97
CA PHE A 335 -7.88 16.95 14.24
C PHE A 335 -9.28 16.43 14.59
N LEU A 336 -10.27 17.29 14.89
CA LEU A 336 -11.62 16.86 15.26
C LEU A 336 -12.34 16.03 14.18
N PRO A 337 -12.30 16.40 12.87
CA PRO A 337 -12.86 15.56 11.82
C PRO A 337 -12.20 14.17 11.75
N CYS A 338 -10.89 14.11 11.99
CA CYS A 338 -10.14 12.86 12.04
C CYS A 338 -10.63 11.97 13.20
N CYS A 339 -10.81 12.55 14.39
CA CYS A 339 -11.39 11.86 15.55
C CYS A 339 -12.81 11.35 15.28
N ALA A 340 -13.65 12.15 14.64
CA ALA A 340 -15.02 11.76 14.29
C ALA A 340 -15.05 10.54 13.35
N VAL A 341 -14.18 10.51 12.34
CA VAL A 341 -14.07 9.37 11.42
C VAL A 341 -13.51 8.13 12.12
N CYS A 342 -12.56 8.30 13.05
CA CYS A 342 -12.06 7.19 13.89
C CYS A 342 -13.19 6.56 14.72
N ILE A 343 -14.00 7.39 15.40
CA ILE A 343 -15.15 6.92 16.19
C ILE A 343 -16.18 6.23 15.29
N TYR A 344 -16.51 6.83 14.16
CA TYR A 344 -17.45 6.24 13.19
C TYR A 344 -16.97 4.88 12.68
N SER A 345 -15.69 4.76 12.36
CA SER A 345 -15.10 3.50 11.88
C SER A 345 -15.04 2.44 12.97
N LEU A 346 -14.81 2.83 14.22
CA LEU A 346 -14.87 1.94 15.37
C LEU A 346 -16.28 1.40 15.57
N ILE A 347 -17.31 2.25 15.46
CA ILE A 347 -18.72 1.85 15.54
C ILE A 347 -19.07 0.88 14.41
N LEU A 348 -18.66 1.17 13.17
CA LEU A 348 -18.89 0.28 12.03
C LEU A 348 -18.19 -1.07 12.21
N SER A 349 -16.94 -1.07 12.66
CA SER A 349 -16.18 -2.29 12.90
C SER A 349 -16.82 -3.14 13.99
N TRP A 350 -17.21 -2.52 15.10
CA TRP A 350 -17.87 -3.21 16.21
C TRP A 350 -19.23 -3.81 15.83
N ARG A 351 -19.98 -3.15 14.94
CA ARG A 351 -21.32 -3.58 14.56
C ARG A 351 -21.33 -4.60 13.42
N TYR A 352 -20.49 -4.42 12.40
CA TYR A 352 -20.62 -5.13 11.13
C TYR A 352 -19.44 -6.04 10.78
N LEU A 353 -18.28 -5.91 11.43
CA LEU A 353 -17.13 -6.76 11.11
C LEU A 353 -17.29 -8.12 11.83
N PRO A 354 -17.51 -9.23 11.10
CA PRO A 354 -17.50 -10.55 11.72
C PRO A 354 -16.06 -10.92 12.13
N GLU A 355 -15.93 -11.73 13.17
CA GLU A 355 -14.65 -12.30 13.57
C GLU A 355 -14.22 -13.33 12.52
N THR A 356 -13.09 -13.08 11.84
CA THR A 356 -12.57 -13.97 10.79
C THR A 356 -11.58 -15.00 11.32
N ARG A 357 -11.14 -14.86 12.58
CA ARG A 357 -10.24 -15.85 13.19
C ARG A 357 -10.97 -17.19 13.37
N PRO A 358 -10.37 -18.32 12.96
CA PRO A 358 -11.00 -19.61 13.15
C PRO A 358 -11.20 -19.90 14.65
N SER A 359 -12.45 -19.86 15.08
CA SER A 359 -12.91 -20.32 16.40
C SER A 359 -13.38 -21.76 16.27
N ASN A 360 -13.23 -22.57 17.32
CA ASN A 360 -13.70 -23.97 17.37
C ASN A 360 -15.23 -24.13 17.23
N ASN A 361 -15.99 -23.04 17.06
CA ASN A 361 -17.45 -23.04 16.92
C ASN A 361 -17.84 -22.74 15.47
N GLU A 362 -18.57 -23.68 14.85
CA GLU A 362 -18.91 -23.82 13.42
C GLU A 362 -19.75 -22.69 12.76
N ASN A 363 -19.82 -21.47 13.32
CA ASN A 363 -20.61 -20.38 12.75
C ASN A 363 -19.71 -19.28 12.17
N MET A 364 -19.02 -19.55 11.07
CA MET A 364 -17.95 -18.65 10.58
C MET A 364 -18.38 -17.49 9.67
N LEU A 365 -19.63 -17.34 9.22
CA LEU A 365 -19.97 -16.28 8.24
C LEU A 365 -21.38 -15.68 8.38
N THR A 366 -21.94 -15.60 9.59
CA THR A 366 -23.15 -14.79 9.81
C THR A 366 -22.77 -13.39 10.26
N LEU A 367 -23.03 -12.40 9.39
CA LEU A 367 -23.03 -10.99 9.78
C LEU A 367 -23.90 -10.83 11.03
N LYS A 368 -23.40 -10.16 12.07
CA LYS A 368 -24.25 -9.78 13.21
C LYS A 368 -25.43 -8.96 12.66
N PRO A 369 -26.68 -9.30 13.04
CA PRO A 369 -27.87 -8.64 12.50
C PRO A 369 -27.93 -7.14 12.78
#